data_AF-A0AA86GID5-F1
#
_entry.id   AF-A0AA86GID5-F1
#
_cell.length_a   1.000
_cell.length_b   1.000
_cell.length_c   1.000
_cell.angle_alpha   90.00
_cell.angle_beta   90.00
_cell.angle_gamma   90.00
#
_symmetry.space_group_name_H-M   'P 1'
#
loop_
_entity.id
_entity.type
_entity.pdbx_description
1 polymer ?
#
loop_
_entity_poly.entity_id
_entity_poly.type
_entity_poly.pdbx_seq_one_letter_code
_entity_poly.pdbx_strand_id
1 'polypeptide(L)'
;MFVGHFAPALIVAARPRAAGLGTLFVAAQLVDIGFAALLIPGVEAMRIAPGITAMNPMDLYHMPYTHSLLGAGLWGLLFGLIVWAATRRREAAIGAAIVVVSHWFIDLLVHIPDLTLFGAPPKIGLGLWNHPLVAMPLEVALVGGALAYYASRTRDPAGNGRLWALAALLALVQAINWFGPQESAYSLAIPATMLFAYALLSLAAWWAGRTRAPLSHS
;
A
#
# COMPACT_ATOMS: atom_id res chain seq x y z
N MET A 1 -3.90 2.66 -6.00
CA MET A 1 -4.23 3.78 -5.05
C MET A 1 -2.90 4.21 -4.40
N PHE A 2 -2.79 5.22 -3.52
CA PHE A 2 -1.52 5.44 -2.78
C PHE A 2 -1.67 5.16 -1.29
N VAL A 3 -1.91 6.17 -0.44
CA VAL A 3 -1.97 5.93 1.01
C VAL A 3 -3.15 5.08 1.45
N GLY A 4 -4.19 4.96 0.61
CA GLY A 4 -5.31 4.07 0.88
C GLY A 4 -4.92 2.59 1.02
N HIS A 5 -3.80 2.16 0.43
CA HIS A 5 -3.28 0.78 0.60
C HIS A 5 -2.83 0.47 2.03
N PHE A 6 -2.56 1.48 2.86
CA PHE A 6 -2.19 1.25 4.26
C PHE A 6 -3.40 0.97 5.17
N ALA A 7 -4.64 1.11 4.68
CA ALA A 7 -5.83 0.88 5.49
C ALA A 7 -5.94 -0.57 6.03
N PRO A 8 -5.74 -1.63 5.21
CA PRO A 8 -5.67 -3.01 5.71
C PRO A 8 -4.58 -3.24 6.76
N ALA A 9 -3.41 -2.60 6.61
CA ALA A 9 -2.30 -2.70 7.56
C ALA A 9 -2.70 -2.15 8.94
N LEU A 10 -3.33 -0.97 8.97
CA LEU A 10 -3.84 -0.34 10.20
C LEU A 10 -4.93 -1.22 10.87
N ILE A 11 -5.83 -1.81 10.09
CA ILE A 11 -6.89 -2.68 10.62
C ILE A 11 -6.29 -3.95 11.22
N VAL A 12 -5.38 -4.62 10.51
CA VAL A 12 -4.76 -5.87 10.96
C VAL A 12 -3.85 -5.63 12.17
N ALA A 13 -3.11 -4.51 12.20
CA ALA A 13 -2.22 -4.15 13.31
C ALA A 13 -2.95 -3.99 14.65
N ALA A 14 -4.26 -3.72 14.64
CA ALA A 14 -5.07 -3.64 15.85
C ALA A 14 -5.33 -4.99 16.52
N ARG A 15 -4.91 -6.12 15.93
CA ARG A 15 -5.15 -7.47 16.48
C ARG A 15 -4.02 -7.88 17.44
N PRO A 16 -4.32 -8.50 18.60
CA PRO A 16 -3.33 -8.82 19.65
C PRO A 16 -2.06 -9.58 19.20
N ARG A 17 -2.16 -10.42 18.18
CA ARG A 17 -1.05 -11.27 17.70
C ARG A 17 -0.60 -10.96 16.28
N ALA A 18 -0.99 -9.80 15.75
CA ALA A 18 -0.55 -9.36 14.43
C ALA A 18 0.95 -9.03 14.39
N ALA A 19 1.48 -8.90 13.17
CA ALA A 19 2.78 -8.28 12.96
C ALA A 19 2.74 -6.80 13.35
N GLY A 20 3.90 -6.22 13.65
CA GLY A 20 3.99 -4.79 14.00
C GLY A 20 3.59 -3.89 12.84
N LEU A 21 3.15 -2.66 13.17
CA LEU A 21 2.61 -1.72 12.18
C LEU A 21 3.57 -1.47 11.00
N GLY A 22 4.87 -1.30 11.26
CA GLY A 22 5.86 -1.14 10.19
C GLY A 22 5.98 -2.34 9.26
N THR A 23 5.94 -3.57 9.79
CA THR A 23 5.93 -4.80 8.98
C THR A 23 4.69 -4.87 8.10
N LEU A 24 3.53 -4.46 8.63
CA LEU A 24 2.28 -4.44 7.87
C LEU A 24 2.23 -3.30 6.85
N PHE A 25 2.94 -2.19 7.06
CA PHE A 25 3.12 -1.15 6.04
C PHE A 25 4.00 -1.65 4.88
N VAL A 26 5.08 -2.38 5.18
CA VAL A 26 5.84 -3.09 4.13
C VAL A 26 4.94 -4.07 3.39
N ALA A 27 4.10 -4.83 4.10
CA ALA A 27 3.13 -5.75 3.48
C ALA A 27 2.18 -5.02 2.52
N ALA A 28 1.60 -3.89 2.96
CA ALA A 28 0.64 -3.12 2.19
C ALA A 28 1.21 -2.61 0.86
N GLN A 29 2.51 -2.36 0.83
CA GLN A 29 3.20 -1.80 -0.33
C GLN A 29 4.11 -2.80 -1.03
N LEU A 30 4.11 -4.07 -0.62
CA LEU A 30 5.11 -5.03 -1.10
C LEU A 30 5.03 -5.24 -2.62
N VAL A 31 3.82 -5.26 -3.16
CA VAL A 31 3.55 -5.35 -4.59
C VAL A 31 4.21 -4.19 -5.34
N ASP A 32 4.01 -2.97 -4.86
CA ASP A 32 4.59 -1.76 -5.42
C ASP A 32 6.11 -1.63 -5.21
N ILE A 33 6.64 -2.09 -4.08
CA ILE A 33 8.08 -2.19 -3.84
C ILE A 33 8.70 -3.16 -4.86
N GLY A 34 8.04 -4.31 -5.09
CA GLY A 34 8.42 -5.26 -6.11
C GLY A 34 8.38 -4.64 -7.50
N PHE A 35 7.29 -3.92 -7.83
CA PHE A 35 7.12 -3.27 -9.13
C PHE A 35 8.21 -2.22 -9.38
N ALA A 36 8.44 -1.31 -8.42
CA ALA A 36 9.50 -0.31 -8.52
C ALA A 36 10.89 -0.93 -8.67
N ALA A 37 11.16 -2.06 -8.01
CA ALA A 37 12.40 -2.80 -8.17
C ALA A 37 12.53 -3.46 -9.57
N LEU A 38 11.44 -4.00 -10.12
CA LEU A 38 11.40 -4.67 -11.43
C LEU A 38 11.38 -3.68 -12.61
N LEU A 39 10.97 -2.42 -12.38
CA LEU A 39 11.07 -1.33 -13.34
C LEU A 39 12.52 -0.97 -13.69
N ILE A 40 13.45 -1.09 -12.73
CA ILE A 40 14.86 -0.74 -12.92
C ILE A 40 15.55 -1.61 -13.99
N PRO A 41 15.47 -2.96 -13.94
CA PRO A 41 15.99 -3.82 -14.99
C PRO A 41 15.05 -3.95 -16.22
N GLY A 42 13.86 -3.35 -16.19
CA GLY A 42 12.87 -3.44 -17.26
C GLY A 42 12.17 -4.81 -17.36
N VAL A 43 12.13 -5.57 -16.26
CA VAL A 43 11.38 -6.85 -16.18
C VAL A 43 9.88 -6.60 -16.18
N GLU A 44 9.47 -5.57 -15.46
CA GLU A 44 8.16 -4.95 -15.61
C GLU A 44 8.37 -3.55 -16.19
N ALA A 45 7.34 -2.99 -16.82
CA ALA A 45 7.49 -1.76 -17.57
C ALA A 45 6.25 -0.87 -17.50
N MET A 46 6.53 0.43 -17.45
CA MET A 46 5.54 1.49 -17.56
C MET A 46 6.05 2.59 -18.47
N ARG A 47 5.13 3.47 -18.88
CA ARG A 47 5.46 4.74 -19.52
C ARG A 47 4.61 5.85 -18.91
N ILE A 48 5.06 7.08 -19.11
CA ILE A 48 4.28 8.26 -18.74
C ILE A 48 3.46 8.67 -19.96
N ALA A 49 2.14 8.67 -19.80
CA ALA A 49 1.15 9.03 -20.79
C ALA A 49 0.20 10.07 -20.16
N PRO A 50 0.56 11.37 -20.19
CA PRO A 50 -0.27 12.42 -19.63
C PRO A 50 -1.70 12.38 -20.19
N GLY A 51 -2.70 12.43 -19.30
CA GLY A 51 -4.12 12.35 -19.68
C GLY A 51 -4.68 10.95 -19.89
N ILE A 52 -3.90 9.87 -19.68
CA ILE A 52 -4.44 8.49 -19.73
C ILE A 52 -5.52 8.26 -18.66
N THR A 53 -5.40 8.93 -17.51
CA THR A 53 -6.47 9.12 -16.54
C THR A 53 -6.49 10.57 -16.05
N ALA A 54 -7.56 10.96 -15.33
CA ALA A 54 -7.67 12.30 -14.77
C ALA A 54 -6.70 12.56 -13.59
N MET A 55 -6.27 11.51 -12.86
CA MET A 55 -5.44 11.65 -11.66
C MET A 55 -4.00 11.14 -11.82
N ASN A 56 -3.77 10.18 -12.71
CA ASN A 56 -2.54 9.41 -12.78
C ASN A 56 -2.05 9.32 -14.24
N PRO A 57 -0.83 9.78 -14.56
CA PRO A 57 -0.29 9.74 -15.91
C PRO A 57 0.44 8.42 -16.22
N MET A 58 0.49 7.47 -15.28
CA MET A 58 1.22 6.21 -15.46
C MET A 58 0.41 5.23 -16.31
N ASP A 59 0.96 4.84 -17.45
CA ASP A 59 0.48 3.71 -18.25
C ASP A 59 1.27 2.47 -17.85
N LEU A 60 0.65 1.63 -17.03
CA LEU A 60 1.21 0.42 -16.44
C LEU A 60 1.02 -0.78 -17.38
N TYR A 61 1.58 -0.68 -18.59
CA TYR A 61 1.22 -1.59 -19.68
C TYR A 61 1.74 -3.03 -19.50
N HIS A 62 2.81 -3.24 -18.71
CA HIS A 62 3.41 -4.56 -18.48
C HIS A 62 3.82 -4.78 -17.01
N MET A 63 2.95 -5.41 -16.23
CA MET A 63 3.19 -5.73 -14.80
C MET A 63 2.65 -7.13 -14.40
N PRO A 64 3.07 -8.22 -15.08
CA PRO A 64 2.48 -9.55 -14.89
C PRO A 64 2.83 -10.23 -13.54
N TYR A 65 3.94 -9.85 -12.90
CA TYR A 65 4.48 -10.54 -11.73
C TYR A 65 4.04 -9.90 -10.41
N THR A 66 3.83 -8.58 -10.40
CA THR A 66 3.47 -7.83 -9.19
C THR A 66 1.96 -7.57 -9.12
N HIS A 67 1.36 -7.14 -10.22
CA HIS A 67 -0.02 -6.64 -10.29
C HIS A 67 -1.00 -7.60 -10.99
N SER A 68 -0.64 -8.88 -11.08
CA SER A 68 -1.63 -9.94 -11.31
C SER A 68 -2.17 -10.48 -9.99
N LEU A 69 -3.41 -10.98 -9.95
CA LEU A 69 -3.97 -11.57 -8.73
C LEU A 69 -3.13 -12.78 -8.26
N LEU A 70 -2.67 -13.61 -9.20
CA LEU A 70 -1.73 -14.69 -8.93
C LEU A 70 -0.41 -14.15 -8.37
N GLY A 71 0.17 -13.12 -9.00
CA GLY A 71 1.39 -12.46 -8.54
C GLY A 71 1.26 -11.94 -7.11
N ALA A 72 0.25 -11.10 -6.83
CA ALA A 72 -0.04 -10.59 -5.50
C ALA A 72 -0.24 -11.73 -4.47
N GLY A 73 -0.88 -12.83 -4.88
CA GLY A 73 -1.01 -14.05 -4.09
C GLY A 73 0.34 -14.70 -3.74
N LEU A 74 1.25 -14.84 -4.71
CA LEU A 74 2.57 -15.41 -4.51
C LEU A 74 3.46 -14.51 -3.64
N TRP A 75 3.43 -13.18 -3.85
CA TRP A 75 4.10 -12.21 -2.98
C TRP A 75 3.54 -12.26 -1.56
N GLY A 76 2.22 -12.38 -1.41
CA GLY A 76 1.56 -12.52 -0.11
C GLY A 76 1.96 -13.80 0.62
N LEU A 77 2.01 -14.93 -0.09
CA LEU A 77 2.49 -16.20 0.44
C LEU A 77 3.94 -16.09 0.89
N LEU A 78 4.83 -15.58 0.04
CA LEU A 78 6.25 -15.41 0.34
C LEU A 78 6.45 -14.54 1.58
N PHE A 79 5.80 -13.37 1.63
CA PHE A 79 5.93 -12.46 2.76
C PHE A 79 5.33 -13.02 4.04
N GLY A 80 4.18 -13.70 3.96
CA GLY A 80 3.59 -14.44 5.07
C GLY A 80 4.55 -15.50 5.63
N LEU A 81 5.23 -16.26 4.77
CA LEU A 81 6.24 -17.24 5.18
C LEU A 81 7.45 -16.59 5.84
N ILE A 82 7.92 -15.44 5.33
CA ILE A 82 9.01 -14.67 5.96
C ILE A 82 8.59 -14.20 7.37
N VAL A 83 7.40 -13.62 7.50
CA VAL A 83 6.86 -13.18 8.80
C VAL A 83 6.67 -14.36 9.75
N TRP A 84 6.21 -15.51 9.25
CA TRP A 84 6.10 -16.73 10.05
C TRP A 84 7.48 -17.23 10.50
N ALA A 85 8.48 -17.28 9.62
CA ALA A 85 9.81 -17.74 9.96
C ALA A 85 10.46 -16.85 11.04
N ALA A 86 10.29 -15.53 10.92
CA ALA A 86 10.84 -14.55 11.85
C ALA A 86 10.12 -14.50 13.21
N THR A 87 8.81 -14.71 13.24
CA THR A 87 8.01 -14.52 14.47
C THR A 87 7.46 -15.81 15.09
N ARG A 88 7.39 -16.89 14.31
CA ARG A 88 6.67 -18.14 14.61
C ARG A 88 5.19 -17.96 14.98
N ARG A 89 4.60 -16.81 14.68
CA ARG A 89 3.18 -16.49 14.97
C ARG A 89 2.33 -16.63 13.71
N ARG A 90 1.38 -17.56 13.73
CA ARG A 90 0.47 -17.82 12.58
C ARG A 90 -0.42 -16.62 12.26
N GLU A 91 -0.99 -15.94 13.27
CA GLU A 91 -1.86 -14.78 13.01
C GLU A 91 -1.09 -13.61 12.40
N ALA A 92 0.17 -13.39 12.80
CA ALA A 92 1.03 -12.37 12.21
C ALA A 92 1.32 -12.66 10.73
N ALA A 93 1.64 -13.92 10.41
CA ALA A 93 1.92 -14.37 9.06
C ALA A 93 0.71 -14.27 8.13
N ILE A 94 -0.44 -14.79 8.58
CA ILE A 94 -1.70 -14.74 7.83
C ILE A 94 -2.14 -13.29 7.64
N GLY A 95 -2.07 -12.47 8.71
CA GLY A 95 -2.40 -11.04 8.63
C GLY A 95 -1.53 -10.30 7.61
N ALA A 96 -0.22 -10.56 7.60
CA ALA A 96 0.69 -9.96 6.63
C ALA A 96 0.37 -10.39 5.19
N ALA A 97 0.12 -11.69 4.96
CA ALA A 97 -0.26 -12.20 3.64
C ALA A 97 -1.58 -11.58 3.12
N ILE A 98 -2.60 -11.47 3.99
CA ILE A 98 -3.88 -10.82 3.65
C ILE A 98 -3.64 -9.36 3.26
N VAL A 99 -2.80 -8.64 4.00
CA VAL A 99 -2.50 -7.23 3.70
C VAL A 99 -1.83 -7.10 2.32
N VAL A 100 -0.87 -7.96 1.97
CA VAL A 100 -0.26 -7.95 0.62
C VAL A 100 -1.33 -8.19 -0.45
N VAL A 101 -2.16 -9.22 -0.30
CA VAL A 101 -3.18 -9.58 -1.32
C VAL A 101 -4.28 -8.51 -1.43
N SER A 102 -4.60 -7.82 -0.34
CA SER A 102 -5.58 -6.73 -0.36
C SER A 102 -5.19 -5.58 -1.28
N HIS A 103 -3.90 -5.42 -1.59
CA HIS A 103 -3.39 -4.42 -2.52
C HIS A 103 -4.09 -4.52 -3.88
N TRP A 104 -4.13 -5.72 -4.46
CA TRP A 104 -4.74 -5.95 -5.77
C TRP A 104 -6.23 -5.60 -5.82
N PHE A 105 -6.97 -5.90 -4.74
CA PHE A 105 -8.40 -5.57 -4.66
C PHE A 105 -8.64 -4.06 -4.55
N ILE A 106 -7.76 -3.34 -3.86
CA ILE A 106 -7.82 -1.88 -3.77
C ILE A 106 -7.47 -1.26 -5.13
N ASP A 107 -6.50 -1.82 -5.84
CA ASP A 107 -6.13 -1.37 -7.19
C ASP A 107 -7.23 -1.60 -8.21
N LEU A 108 -7.92 -2.74 -8.14
CA LEU A 108 -9.05 -3.03 -9.03
C LEU A 108 -10.07 -1.89 -9.08
N LEU A 109 -10.26 -1.17 -7.97
CA LEU A 109 -11.16 -0.02 -7.91
C LEU A 109 -10.66 1.16 -8.73
N VAL A 110 -9.37 1.45 -8.72
CA VAL A 110 -8.83 2.72 -9.25
C VAL A 110 -8.17 2.61 -10.60
N HIS A 111 -7.56 1.48 -10.88
CA HIS A 111 -6.87 1.22 -12.14
C HIS A 111 -7.84 1.22 -13.32
N ILE A 112 -7.37 1.74 -14.46
CA ILE A 112 -7.97 1.44 -15.76
C ILE A 112 -7.79 -0.06 -16.06
N PRO A 113 -8.35 -0.61 -17.15
CA PRO A 113 -8.12 -2.01 -17.52
C PRO A 113 -6.65 -2.33 -17.85
N ASP A 114 -5.83 -2.51 -16.83
CA ASP A 114 -4.40 -2.82 -16.88
C ASP A 114 -3.97 -3.96 -15.93
N LEU A 115 -4.77 -4.28 -14.90
CA LEU A 115 -4.56 -5.42 -14.01
C LEU A 115 -4.97 -6.73 -14.67
N THR A 116 -4.40 -7.84 -14.22
CA THR A 116 -4.73 -9.18 -14.74
C THR A 116 -4.99 -10.17 -13.61
N LEU A 117 -5.61 -11.31 -13.93
CA LEU A 117 -5.74 -12.40 -12.95
C LEU A 117 -4.45 -13.25 -12.87
N PHE A 118 -3.85 -13.58 -14.02
CA PHE A 118 -2.75 -14.54 -14.13
C PHE A 118 -1.49 -14.00 -14.81
N GLY A 119 -1.35 -12.67 -14.93
CA GLY A 119 -0.23 -12.05 -15.66
C GLY A 119 -0.45 -11.98 -17.18
N ALA A 120 -1.65 -12.33 -17.64
CA ALA A 120 -2.06 -12.32 -19.04
C ALA A 120 -3.49 -11.77 -19.18
N PRO A 121 -3.89 -11.30 -20.38
CA PRO A 121 -5.27 -10.87 -20.65
C PRO A 121 -6.31 -11.93 -20.26
N PRO A 122 -7.54 -11.53 -19.90
CA PRO A 122 -8.10 -10.19 -20.00
C PRO A 122 -7.55 -9.21 -18.95
N LYS A 123 -7.45 -7.93 -19.35
CA LYS A 123 -7.12 -6.83 -18.44
C LYS A 123 -8.40 -6.28 -17.81
N ILE A 124 -8.36 -5.92 -16.52
CA ILE A 124 -9.52 -5.48 -15.73
C ILE A 124 -9.15 -4.29 -14.85
N GLY A 125 -10.15 -3.49 -14.49
CA GLY A 125 -10.03 -2.28 -13.70
C GLY A 125 -11.31 -1.45 -13.78
N LEU A 126 -11.74 -0.84 -12.67
CA LEU A 126 -12.96 -0.03 -12.62
C LEU A 126 -12.72 1.45 -12.99
N GLY A 127 -11.47 1.89 -13.06
CA GLY A 127 -11.07 3.18 -13.61
C GLY A 127 -11.43 4.40 -12.76
N LEU A 128 -11.55 4.28 -11.43
CA LEU A 128 -11.91 5.43 -10.58
C LEU A 128 -10.92 6.60 -10.65
N TRP A 129 -9.68 6.41 -11.12
CA TRP A 129 -8.77 7.53 -11.41
C TRP A 129 -9.28 8.49 -12.49
N ASN A 130 -10.31 8.14 -13.26
CA ASN A 130 -11.04 9.06 -14.14
C ASN A 130 -12.07 9.93 -13.42
N HIS A 131 -12.33 9.66 -12.13
CA HIS A 131 -13.33 10.34 -11.31
C HIS A 131 -12.70 10.86 -10.00
N PRO A 132 -11.91 11.94 -10.03
CA PRO A 132 -11.22 12.46 -8.84
C PRO A 132 -12.14 12.75 -7.65
N LEU A 133 -13.35 13.27 -7.93
CA LEU A 133 -14.37 13.57 -6.92
C LEU A 133 -14.90 12.32 -6.19
N VAL A 134 -14.63 11.12 -6.70
CA VAL A 134 -14.99 9.84 -6.08
C VAL A 134 -13.75 9.17 -5.49
N ALA A 135 -12.65 9.10 -6.27
CA ALA A 135 -11.43 8.43 -5.84
C ALA A 135 -10.75 9.11 -4.65
N MET A 136 -10.68 10.45 -4.62
CA MET A 136 -10.03 11.15 -3.50
C MET A 136 -10.80 10.97 -2.18
N PRO A 137 -12.14 11.20 -2.10
CA PRO A 137 -12.88 10.94 -0.86
C PRO A 137 -12.83 9.48 -0.42
N LEU A 138 -12.87 8.52 -1.36
CA LEU A 138 -12.74 7.10 -1.05
C LEU A 138 -11.39 6.79 -0.39
N GLU A 139 -10.30 7.30 -0.96
CA GLU A 139 -8.95 7.10 -0.42
C GLU A 139 -8.80 7.72 0.98
N VAL A 140 -9.31 8.95 1.19
CA VAL A 140 -9.35 9.59 2.51
C VAL A 140 -10.19 8.76 3.50
N ALA A 141 -11.35 8.28 3.09
CA ALA A 141 -12.24 7.51 3.95
C ALA A 141 -11.61 6.17 4.38
N LEU A 142 -10.93 5.47 3.46
CA LEU A 142 -10.23 4.22 3.74
C LEU A 142 -9.11 4.43 4.77
N VAL A 143 -8.16 5.33 4.49
CA VAL A 143 -7.01 5.54 5.38
C VAL A 143 -7.42 6.21 6.69
N GLY A 144 -8.31 7.22 6.64
CA GLY A 144 -8.79 7.95 7.81
C GLY A 144 -9.65 7.08 8.72
N GLY A 145 -10.56 6.28 8.15
CA GLY A 145 -11.35 5.31 8.89
C GLY A 145 -10.49 4.23 9.55
N ALA A 146 -9.49 3.72 8.82
CA ALA A 146 -8.55 2.74 9.38
C ALA A 146 -7.65 3.34 10.47
N LEU A 147 -7.21 4.59 10.33
CA LEU A 147 -6.48 5.33 11.37
C LEU A 147 -7.33 5.51 12.63
N ALA A 148 -8.59 5.95 12.48
CA ALA A 148 -9.51 6.11 13.60
C ALA A 148 -9.81 4.77 14.28
N TYR A 149 -10.01 3.70 13.50
CA TYR A 149 -10.16 2.35 14.01
C TYR A 149 -8.90 1.92 14.78
N TYR A 150 -7.71 2.03 14.20
CA TYR A 150 -6.46 1.66 14.86
C TYR A 150 -6.24 2.47 16.14
N ALA A 151 -6.49 3.78 16.12
CA ALA A 151 -6.40 4.64 17.29
C ALA A 151 -7.36 4.23 18.41
N SER A 152 -8.60 3.84 18.08
CA SER A 152 -9.60 3.41 19.06
C SER A 152 -9.35 2.00 19.63
N ARG A 153 -8.61 1.15 18.91
CA ARG A 153 -8.35 -0.24 19.28
C ARG A 153 -6.98 -0.50 19.87
N THR A 154 -6.13 0.51 19.94
CA THR A 154 -4.75 0.37 20.42
C THR A 154 -4.37 1.56 21.30
N ARG A 155 -3.45 1.35 22.24
CA ARG A 155 -2.98 2.37 23.18
C ARG A 155 -1.46 2.39 23.22
N ASP A 156 -0.90 3.59 23.33
CA ASP A 156 0.53 3.81 23.56
C ASP A 156 0.68 4.52 24.92
N PRO A 157 1.56 4.06 25.83
CA PRO A 157 1.83 4.75 27.09
C PRO A 157 2.26 6.21 26.94
N ALA A 158 2.94 6.56 25.83
CA ALA A 158 3.38 7.92 25.52
C ALA A 158 2.30 8.76 24.82
N GLY A 159 1.08 8.24 24.65
CA GLY A 159 -0.02 8.91 23.99
C GLY A 159 0.01 8.82 22.46
N ASN A 160 -0.89 9.56 21.79
CA ASN A 160 -1.13 9.42 20.36
C ASN A 160 -0.22 10.29 19.45
N GLY A 161 0.76 11.00 20.01
CA GLY A 161 1.58 11.96 19.25
C GLY A 161 2.27 11.34 18.03
N ARG A 162 2.87 10.15 18.17
CA ARG A 162 3.53 9.45 17.05
C ARG A 162 2.55 8.97 15.99
N LEU A 163 1.35 8.55 16.39
CA LEU A 163 0.31 8.13 15.47
C LEU A 163 -0.22 9.32 14.66
N TRP A 164 -0.40 10.47 15.29
CA TRP A 164 -0.81 11.69 14.60
C TRP A 164 0.29 12.27 13.71
N ALA A 165 1.56 12.13 14.09
CA ALA A 165 2.69 12.43 13.21
C ALA A 165 2.70 11.53 11.96
N LEU A 166 2.43 10.21 12.10
CA LEU A 166 2.25 9.32 10.97
C LEU A 166 1.05 9.75 10.10
N ALA A 167 -0.09 10.07 10.70
CA ALA A 167 -1.27 10.53 9.97
C ALA A 167 -1.00 11.83 9.19
N ALA A 168 -0.30 12.78 9.79
CA ALA A 168 0.12 14.02 9.14
C ALA A 168 1.09 13.75 7.97
N LEU A 169 2.04 12.83 8.15
CA LEU A 169 2.95 12.41 7.07
C LEU A 169 2.19 11.75 5.91
N LEU A 170 1.25 10.85 6.19
CA LEU A 170 0.38 10.23 5.17
C LEU A 170 -0.43 11.29 4.42
N ALA A 171 -1.03 12.26 5.13
CA ALA A 171 -1.75 13.35 4.50
C ALA A 171 -0.84 14.23 3.62
N LEU A 172 0.37 14.52 4.09
CA LEU A 172 1.35 15.31 3.35
C LEU A 172 1.78 14.62 2.05
N VAL A 173 2.21 13.36 2.11
CA VAL A 173 2.63 12.63 0.90
C VAL A 173 1.47 12.42 -0.07
N GLN A 174 0.24 12.27 0.44
CA GLN A 174 -0.94 12.17 -0.42
C GLN A 174 -1.26 13.51 -1.11
N ALA A 175 -1.12 14.63 -0.41
CA ALA A 175 -1.27 15.95 -0.99
C ALA A 175 -0.22 16.20 -2.09
N ILE A 176 1.03 15.78 -1.85
CA ILE A 176 2.10 15.82 -2.87
C ILE A 176 1.73 14.95 -4.06
N ASN A 177 1.22 13.73 -3.84
CA ASN A 177 0.81 12.82 -4.92
C ASN A 177 -0.34 13.39 -5.79
N TRP A 178 -1.31 14.09 -5.19
CA TRP A 178 -2.45 14.64 -5.95
C TRP A 178 -2.19 15.98 -6.61
N PHE A 179 -1.44 16.86 -5.95
CA PHE A 179 -1.29 18.27 -6.37
C PHE A 179 0.13 18.64 -6.79
N GLY A 180 1.09 17.72 -6.60
CA GLY A 180 2.44 17.88 -7.08
C GLY A 180 2.51 17.86 -8.62
N PRO A 181 3.60 18.37 -9.20
CA PRO A 181 3.81 18.30 -10.63
C PRO A 181 3.88 16.84 -11.07
N GLN A 182 3.17 16.51 -12.15
CA GLN A 182 3.28 15.20 -12.76
C GLN A 182 4.52 15.13 -13.64
N GLU A 183 5.20 13.99 -13.58
CA GLU A 183 6.30 13.69 -14.49
C GLU A 183 5.82 13.74 -15.94
N SER A 184 6.65 14.26 -16.85
CA SER A 184 6.33 14.35 -18.28
C SER A 184 6.90 13.20 -19.09
N ALA A 185 7.87 12.46 -18.54
CA ALA A 185 8.53 11.32 -19.16
C ALA A 185 8.99 10.32 -18.10
N TYR A 186 9.18 9.07 -18.52
CA TYR A 186 9.74 8.04 -17.65
C TYR A 186 11.22 8.32 -17.36
N SER A 187 11.64 8.11 -16.11
CA SER A 187 13.05 8.09 -15.70
C SER A 187 13.24 7.21 -14.47
N LEU A 188 14.49 6.83 -14.17
CA LEU A 188 14.82 6.07 -12.96
C LEU A 188 14.56 6.84 -11.64
N ALA A 189 14.30 8.16 -11.71
CA ALA A 189 13.88 8.92 -10.55
C ALA A 189 12.51 8.47 -10.01
N ILE A 190 11.64 7.93 -10.88
CA ILE A 190 10.31 7.48 -10.47
C ILE A 190 10.38 6.27 -9.52
N PRO A 191 10.96 5.11 -9.92
CA PRO A 191 11.07 3.98 -8.99
C PRO A 191 11.92 4.33 -7.75
N ALA A 192 12.93 5.21 -7.87
CA ALA A 192 13.69 5.68 -6.71
C ALA A 192 12.81 6.46 -5.72
N THR A 193 11.93 7.34 -6.21
CA THR A 193 11.00 8.13 -5.39
C THR A 193 9.94 7.24 -4.74
N MET A 194 9.40 6.28 -5.49
CA MET A 194 8.47 5.26 -4.97
C MET A 194 9.11 4.49 -3.81
N LEU A 195 10.29 3.88 -4.02
CA LEU A 195 11.01 3.13 -3.01
C LEU A 195 11.34 3.99 -1.78
N PHE A 196 11.78 5.23 -1.98
CA PHE A 196 12.04 6.16 -0.88
C PHE A 196 10.79 6.44 -0.06
N ALA A 197 9.67 6.78 -0.71
CA ALA A 197 8.40 7.05 -0.04
C ALA A 197 7.92 5.83 0.76
N TYR A 198 7.96 4.63 0.17
CA TYR A 198 7.53 3.40 0.82
C TYR A 198 8.41 3.04 2.02
N ALA A 199 9.72 3.22 1.92
CA ALA A 199 10.65 3.05 3.03
C ALA A 199 10.38 4.06 4.16
N LEU A 200 10.23 5.34 3.82
CA LEU A 200 9.93 6.41 4.78
C LEU A 200 8.63 6.13 5.55
N LEU A 201 7.55 5.78 4.83
CA LEU A 201 6.24 5.51 5.44
C LEU A 201 6.28 4.24 6.31
N SER A 202 6.99 3.19 5.87
CA SER A 202 7.16 1.96 6.66
C SER A 202 7.97 2.21 7.94
N LEU A 203 9.02 3.03 7.87
CA LEU A 203 9.82 3.42 9.04
C LEU A 203 9.04 4.30 10.01
N ALA A 204 8.28 5.28 9.48
CA ALA A 204 7.40 6.13 10.29
C ALA A 204 6.33 5.28 10.99
N ALA A 205 5.76 4.30 10.29
CA ALA A 205 4.79 3.36 10.84
C ALA A 205 5.40 2.44 11.91
N TRP A 206 6.61 1.94 11.70
CA TRP A 206 7.35 1.23 12.73
C TRP A 206 7.54 2.09 13.98
N TRP A 207 8.00 3.34 13.82
CA TRP A 207 8.21 4.27 14.93
C TRP A 207 6.91 4.61 15.67
N ALA A 208 5.80 4.79 14.95
CA ALA A 208 4.49 5.04 15.51
C ALA A 208 3.87 3.82 16.22
N GLY A 209 4.19 2.60 15.76
CA GLY A 209 3.62 1.35 16.28
C GLY A 209 4.47 0.64 17.34
N ARG A 210 5.77 0.91 17.45
CA ARG A 210 6.71 0.10 18.27
C ARG A 210 6.41 0.01 19.76
N THR A 211 5.72 1.00 20.33
CA THR A 211 5.32 1.05 21.76
C THR A 211 3.81 0.92 21.95
N ARG A 212 3.08 0.74 20.86
CA ARG A 212 1.62 0.73 20.85
C ARG A 212 1.12 -0.71 20.89
N ALA A 213 0.14 -0.98 21.75
CA ALA A 213 -0.41 -2.31 21.95
C ALA A 213 -1.94 -2.33 21.72
N PRO A 214 -2.49 -3.43 21.16
CA PRO A 214 -3.92 -3.67 21.14
C PRO A 214 -4.55 -3.63 22.53
N LEU A 215 -5.75 -3.08 22.62
CA LEU A 215 -6.55 -3.16 23.84
C LEU A 215 -6.93 -4.62 24.10
N SER A 216 -6.69 -5.12 25.31
CA SER A 216 -7.22 -6.40 25.74
C SER A 216 -8.74 -6.28 25.86
N HIS A 217 -9.47 -7.15 25.15
CA HIS A 217 -10.88 -7.37 25.46
C HIS A 217 -10.94 -8.02 26.84
N SER A 218 -11.37 -7.25 27.85
CA SER A 218 -11.85 -7.76 29.13
C SER A 218 -13.17 -8.49 28.95
#